data_AF-A0A2V9B8D8-F1
#
_entry.id   AF-A0A2V9B8D8-F1
#
_cell.length_a   1.000
_cell.length_b   1.000
_cell.length_c   1.000
_cell.angle_alpha   90.00
_cell.angle_beta   90.00
_cell.angle_gamma   90.00
#
_symmetry.space_group_name_H-M   'P 1'
#
loop_
_entity.id
_entity.type
_entity.pdbx_description
1 polymer ?
#
loop_
_entity_poly.entity_id
_entity_poly.type
_entity_poly.pdbx_seq_one_letter_code
_entity_poly.pdbx_strand_id
1 'polypeptide(L)'
;MNLERRRFGAILASLIALPGHVRAVLASQEPSDPASQAHPPDRVLAPEGRPDRSPEALRIALQENQNQIKKNVQRLYELATELKNEVEKTDSSKILSLNLVKKAEEAERLAKQIKTLART
;
A
#
# COMPACT_ATOMS: atom_id res chain seq x y z
N MET A 1 35.08 30.97 -15.41
CA MET A 1 34.62 32.21 -14.77
C MET A 1 33.11 32.17 -14.73
N ASN A 2 32.55 32.14 -13.52
CA ASN A 2 31.13 31.93 -13.18
C ASN A 2 30.28 33.19 -13.40
N LEU A 3 28.97 33.02 -13.66
CA LEU A 3 27.80 33.84 -13.24
C LEU A 3 26.65 33.51 -14.22
N GLU A 4 25.38 33.20 -13.92
CA GLU A 4 24.49 33.13 -12.75
C GLU A 4 23.33 32.21 -13.19
N ARG A 5 23.01 31.10 -12.52
CA ARG A 5 21.96 30.99 -11.49
C ARG A 5 20.73 31.91 -11.67
N ARG A 6 19.55 31.27 -11.59
CA ARG A 6 18.18 31.80 -11.40
C ARG A 6 17.42 31.92 -12.74
N ARG A 7 16.25 31.32 -12.94
CA ARG A 7 15.08 31.33 -12.05
C ARG A 7 14.19 30.10 -12.27
N PHE A 8 13.68 29.60 -11.15
CA PHE A 8 12.61 28.64 -11.00
C PHE A 8 11.30 29.19 -11.57
N GLY A 9 10.67 28.44 -12.48
CA GLY A 9 9.29 28.66 -12.90
C GLY A 9 8.40 27.57 -12.32
N ALA A 10 7.80 27.84 -11.16
CA ALA A 10 6.72 27.06 -10.60
C ALA A 10 5.47 27.20 -11.49
N ILE A 11 4.89 26.09 -11.94
CA ILE A 11 3.56 26.07 -12.57
C ILE A 11 2.59 25.39 -11.62
N LEU A 12 1.89 26.27 -10.88
CA LEU A 12 0.48 26.26 -10.50
C LEU A 12 -0.30 24.94 -10.41
N ALA A 13 -0.82 24.73 -9.20
CA ALA A 13 -1.95 23.88 -8.88
C ALA A 13 -3.26 24.30 -9.57
N SER A 14 -4.08 23.32 -9.93
CA SER A 14 -5.55 23.41 -10.01
C SER A 14 -6.09 21.98 -9.92
N LEU A 15 -6.55 21.50 -8.76
CA LEU A 15 -7.92 21.64 -8.24
C LEU A 15 -8.99 21.22 -9.26
N ILE A 16 -9.43 19.96 -9.19
CA ILE A 16 -10.74 19.52 -9.65
C ILE A 16 -11.33 18.67 -8.53
N ALA A 17 -12.11 19.31 -7.68
CA ALA A 17 -13.06 18.67 -6.79
C ALA A 17 -14.37 18.49 -7.57
N LEU A 18 -14.88 17.26 -7.66
CA LEU A 18 -16.29 17.03 -8.01
C LEU A 18 -16.95 16.07 -7.01
N PRO A 19 -18.24 16.29 -6.72
CA PRO A 19 -18.89 15.98 -5.45
C PRO A 19 -19.58 14.61 -5.45
N GLY A 20 -19.91 14.16 -4.24
CA GLY A 20 -20.56 12.88 -3.98
C GLY A 20 -21.92 12.68 -4.64
N HIS A 21 -22.19 11.42 -4.98
CA HIS A 21 -23.52 10.90 -5.27
C HIS A 21 -23.91 9.90 -4.19
N VAL A 22 -24.47 10.40 -3.09
CA VAL A 22 -25.28 9.58 -2.19
C VAL A 22 -26.65 9.45 -2.84
N ARG A 23 -26.93 8.33 -3.53
CA ARG A 23 -28.32 7.98 -3.85
C ARG A 23 -28.97 7.42 -2.60
N ALA A 24 -29.82 8.24 -1.99
CA ALA A 24 -30.82 7.79 -1.03
C ALA A 24 -31.68 6.71 -1.71
N VAL A 25 -31.62 5.48 -1.20
CA VAL A 25 -32.63 4.47 -1.47
C VAL A 25 -33.83 4.85 -0.62
N LEU A 26 -34.78 5.51 -1.27
CA LEU A 26 -36.08 5.82 -0.71
C LEU A 26 -36.87 4.52 -0.55
N ALA A 27 -37.37 4.36 0.67
CA ALA A 27 -38.51 3.60 1.15
C ALA A 27 -39.33 2.74 0.16
N SER A 28 -39.78 1.63 0.74
CA SER A 28 -41.02 0.89 0.44
C SER A 28 -40.88 -0.29 -0.51
N GLN A 29 -40.72 -1.47 0.09
CA GLN A 29 -41.79 -2.48 0.07
C GLN A 29 -41.51 -3.57 1.10
N GLU A 30 -42.19 -3.45 2.24
CA GLU A 30 -42.55 -4.57 3.11
C GLU A 30 -43.83 -5.20 2.54
N PRO A 31 -43.92 -6.52 2.45
CA PRO A 31 -45.17 -7.23 2.65
C PRO A 31 -45.08 -8.09 3.92
N SER A 32 -45.97 -7.78 4.85
CA SER A 32 -46.22 -8.48 6.09
C SER A 32 -46.88 -9.86 5.82
N ASP A 33 -46.53 -10.87 6.62
CA ASP A 33 -47.44 -11.99 6.96
C ASP A 33 -47.07 -12.57 8.35
N PRO A 34 -48.04 -13.13 9.11
CA PRO A 34 -48.05 -13.04 10.58
C PRO A 34 -47.80 -14.38 11.32
N ALA A 35 -47.59 -14.25 12.63
CA ALA A 35 -47.78 -15.23 13.71
C ALA A 35 -46.66 -16.28 14.00
N SER A 36 -45.75 -15.88 14.89
CA SER A 36 -45.44 -16.48 16.21
C SER A 36 -45.46 -18.02 16.37
N GLN A 37 -44.28 -18.64 16.54
CA GLN A 37 -44.08 -19.77 17.47
C GLN A 37 -42.73 -19.63 18.21
N ALA A 38 -42.78 -19.92 19.51
CA ALA A 38 -41.73 -19.71 20.51
C ALA A 38 -40.54 -20.70 20.41
N HIS A 39 -39.38 -20.25 20.91
CA HIS A 39 -38.05 -20.89 20.95
C HIS A 39 -37.96 -22.24 21.68
N PRO A 40 -36.86 -23.01 21.48
CA PRO A 40 -35.78 -23.01 22.49
C PRO A 40 -34.39 -22.59 21.95
N PRO A 41 -33.42 -22.35 22.85
CA PRO A 41 -32.20 -21.59 22.61
C PRO A 41 -31.05 -22.45 22.05
N ASP A 42 -29.91 -21.81 21.81
CA ASP A 42 -28.60 -22.40 21.50
C ASP A 42 -28.30 -22.72 20.03
N ARG A 43 -28.05 -21.64 19.29
CA ARG A 43 -26.80 -21.59 18.53
C ARG A 43 -26.23 -20.18 18.59
N VAL A 44 -25.60 -19.84 19.72
CA VAL A 44 -24.49 -18.90 19.67
C VAL A 44 -23.44 -19.57 18.78
N LEU A 45 -23.52 -19.32 17.48
CA LEU A 45 -22.36 -19.44 16.62
C LEU A 45 -21.38 -18.42 17.20
N ALA A 46 -20.51 -18.90 18.08
CA ALA A 46 -19.35 -18.16 18.53
C ALA A 46 -18.72 -17.53 17.28
N PRO A 47 -18.47 -16.21 17.25
CA PRO A 47 -17.74 -15.65 16.14
C PRO A 47 -16.39 -16.37 16.13
N GLU A 48 -16.16 -17.13 15.06
CA GLU A 48 -14.92 -17.84 14.80
C GLU A 48 -13.72 -17.00 15.23
N GLY A 49 -12.77 -17.67 15.87
CA GLY A 49 -11.58 -17.12 16.50
C GLY A 49 -10.93 -16.00 15.71
N ARG A 50 -11.34 -14.77 15.99
CA ARG A 50 -10.45 -13.63 15.80
C ARG A 50 -9.39 -13.78 16.88
N PRO A 51 -8.09 -13.86 16.54
CA PRO A 51 -7.07 -13.73 17.55
C PRO A 51 -7.31 -12.38 18.22
N ASP A 52 -7.67 -12.41 19.50
CA ASP A 52 -7.87 -11.23 20.33
C ASP A 52 -6.50 -10.58 20.51
N ARG A 53 -6.07 -9.83 19.50
CA ARG A 53 -4.81 -9.09 19.54
C ARG A 53 -5.05 -7.91 20.46
N SER A 54 -4.45 -7.97 21.64
CA SER A 54 -4.49 -6.86 22.59
C SER A 54 -4.08 -5.55 21.88
N PRO A 55 -4.65 -4.39 22.28
CA PRO A 55 -4.27 -3.09 21.71
C PRO A 55 -2.76 -2.83 21.75
N GLU A 56 -2.07 -3.38 22.74
CA GLU A 56 -0.61 -3.31 22.88
C GLU A 56 0.11 -4.15 21.81
N ALA A 57 -0.33 -5.39 21.58
CA ALA A 57 0.22 -6.24 20.53
C ALA A 57 0.05 -5.62 19.13
N LEU A 58 -1.07 -4.93 18.88
CA LEU A 58 -1.31 -4.18 17.64
C LEU A 58 -0.34 -3.00 17.48
N ARG A 59 -0.08 -2.24 18.55
CA ARG A 59 0.87 -1.12 18.52
C ARG A 59 2.29 -1.59 18.25
N ILE A 60 2.73 -2.66 18.90
CA ILE A 60 4.05 -3.25 18.69
C ILE A 60 4.19 -3.73 17.23
N ALA A 61 3.19 -4.42 16.69
CA ALA A 61 3.20 -4.86 15.30
C ALA A 61 3.27 -3.69 14.30
N LEU A 62 2.53 -2.60 14.55
CA LEU A 62 2.56 -1.42 13.70
C LEU A 62 3.92 -0.73 13.73
N GLN A 63 4.55 -0.64 14.89
CA GLN A 63 5.88 -0.07 15.03
C GLN A 63 6.94 -0.91 14.31
N GLU A 64 6.87 -2.23 14.40
CA GLU A 64 7.76 -3.12 13.67
C GLU A 64 7.57 -2.98 12.15
N ASN A 65 6.32 -2.93 11.68
CA ASN A 65 6.02 -2.67 10.27
C ASN A 65 6.63 -1.35 9.79
N GLN A 66 6.53 -0.27 10.58
CA GLN A 66 7.17 1.01 10.21
C GLN A 66 8.69 0.90 10.10
N ASN A 67 9.34 0.19 11.02
CA ASN A 67 10.79 -0.03 10.98
C ASN A 67 11.19 -0.84 9.74
N GLN A 68 10.43 -1.88 9.41
CA GLN A 68 10.66 -2.71 8.23
C GLN A 68 10.45 -1.92 6.94
N ILE A 69 9.41 -1.09 6.86
CA ILE A 69 9.18 -0.19 5.72
C ILE A 69 10.37 0.74 5.51
N LYS A 70 10.86 1.39 6.58
CA LYS A 70 12.03 2.29 6.48
C LYS A 70 13.27 1.57 5.93
N LYS A 71 13.56 0.37 6.44
CA LYS A 71 14.69 -0.44 5.98
C LYS A 71 14.52 -0.85 4.51
N ASN A 72 13.34 -1.33 4.13
CA ASN A 72 13.07 -1.79 2.77
C ASN A 72 13.12 -0.63 1.77
N VAL A 73 12.62 0.56 2.13
CA VAL A 73 12.69 1.76 1.29
C VAL A 73 14.15 2.19 1.08
N GLN A 74 14.96 2.19 2.15
CA GLN A 74 16.38 2.51 2.05
C GLN A 74 17.11 1.54 1.11
N ARG A 75 16.87 0.22 1.27
CA ARG A 75 17.46 -0.80 0.39
C ARG A 75 16.99 -0.67 -1.05
N LEU A 76 15.72 -0.34 -1.27
CA LEU A 76 15.16 -0.12 -2.60
C LEU A 76 15.83 1.07 -3.30
N TYR A 77 16.11 2.15 -2.56
CA TYR A 77 16.82 3.31 -3.08
C TYR A 77 18.27 2.96 -3.50
N GLU A 78 18.96 2.17 -2.69
CA GLU A 78 20.31 1.68 -3.02
C GLU A 78 20.30 0.84 -4.30
N LEU A 79 19.40 -0.14 -4.41
CA LEU A 79 19.28 -0.98 -5.60
C LEU A 79 18.94 -0.17 -6.86
N ALA A 80 18.04 0.80 -6.75
CA ALA A 80 17.71 1.69 -7.86
C ALA A 80 18.94 2.51 -8.31
N THR A 81 19.76 2.96 -7.36
CA THR A 81 21.01 3.67 -7.65
C THR A 81 22.04 2.76 -8.31
N GLU A 82 22.18 1.53 -7.82
CA GLU A 82 23.06 0.52 -8.42
C GLU A 82 22.64 0.16 -9.85
N LEU A 83 21.35 -0.05 -10.08
CA LEU A 83 20.78 -0.32 -11.41
C LEU A 83 21.06 0.82 -12.39
N LYS A 84 20.83 2.07 -11.96
CA LYS A 84 21.17 3.26 -12.75
C LYS A 84 22.64 3.24 -13.15
N ASN A 85 23.53 3.02 -12.18
CA ASN A 85 24.97 3.02 -12.42
C ASN A 85 25.41 1.87 -13.34
N GLU A 86 24.82 0.68 -13.21
CA GLU A 86 25.11 -0.45 -14.10
C GLU A 86 24.66 -0.15 -15.54
N VAL A 87 23.48 0.46 -15.72
CA VAL A 87 22.99 0.86 -17.04
C VAL A 87 23.87 1.94 -17.67
N GLU A 88 24.26 2.97 -16.91
CA GLU A 88 25.12 4.06 -17.41
C GLU A 88 26.53 3.59 -17.79
N LYS A 89 27.04 2.53 -17.15
CA LYS A 89 28.36 1.96 -17.43
C LYS A 89 28.35 0.90 -18.54
N THR A 90 27.18 0.41 -18.94
CA THR A 90 27.07 -0.66 -19.93
C THR A 90 26.94 -0.06 -21.33
N ASP A 91 27.95 -0.25 -22.19
CA ASP A 91 27.83 0.05 -23.61
C ASP A 91 26.67 -0.75 -24.21
N SER A 92 25.77 -0.07 -24.92
CA SER A 92 24.47 -0.60 -25.41
C SER A 92 24.57 -1.85 -26.30
N SER A 93 25.77 -2.30 -26.66
CA SER A 93 26.06 -3.50 -27.47
C SER A 93 26.45 -4.74 -26.66
N LYS A 94 26.75 -4.63 -25.35
CA LYS A 94 27.05 -5.76 -24.45
C LYS A 94 25.88 -6.01 -23.51
N ILE A 95 24.83 -6.59 -24.07
CA ILE A 95 23.49 -6.65 -23.49
C ILE A 95 23.34 -7.77 -22.43
N LEU A 96 22.55 -7.47 -21.39
CA LEU A 96 21.98 -8.33 -20.34
C LEU A 96 22.98 -8.96 -19.34
N SER A 97 23.58 -8.12 -18.50
CA SER A 97 24.19 -8.62 -17.26
C SER A 97 23.11 -9.30 -16.42
N LEU A 98 23.25 -10.61 -16.16
CA LEU A 98 22.42 -11.35 -15.22
C LEU A 98 22.36 -10.65 -13.84
N ASN A 99 23.36 -9.83 -13.52
CA ASN A 99 23.38 -9.01 -12.33
C ASN A 99 22.30 -7.93 -12.33
N LEU A 100 22.13 -7.21 -13.46
CA LEU A 100 21.12 -6.18 -13.63
C LEU A 100 19.71 -6.76 -13.45
N VAL A 101 19.45 -7.93 -14.05
CA VAL A 101 18.17 -8.64 -13.92
C VAL A 101 17.92 -9.03 -12.45
N LYS A 102 18.91 -9.64 -11.77
CA LYS A 102 18.78 -10.03 -10.36
C LYS A 102 18.50 -8.83 -9.45
N LYS A 103 19.19 -7.70 -9.65
CA LYS A 103 18.96 -6.47 -8.88
C LYS A 103 17.56 -5.89 -9.12
N ALA A 104 17.07 -5.94 -10.36
CA ALA A 104 15.72 -5.50 -10.70
C ALA A 104 14.65 -6.40 -10.02
N GLU A 105 14.84 -7.71 -10.00
CA GLU A 105 13.96 -8.64 -9.28
C GLU A 105 13.97 -8.40 -7.76
N GLU A 106 15.14 -8.12 -7.17
CA GLU A 106 15.25 -7.77 -5.75
C GLU A 106 14.48 -6.48 -5.43
N ALA A 107 14.61 -5.46 -6.29
CA ALA A 107 13.86 -4.22 -6.17
C ALA A 107 12.33 -4.44 -6.26
N GLU A 108 11.87 -5.28 -7.18
CA GLU A 108 10.45 -5.64 -7.30
C GLU A 108 9.92 -6.33 -6.02
N ARG A 109 10.71 -7.26 -5.46
CA ARG A 109 10.34 -7.96 -4.21
C ARG A 109 10.24 -7.00 -3.03
N LEU A 110 11.20 -6.08 -2.88
CA LEU A 110 11.17 -5.07 -1.83
C LEU A 110 9.97 -4.14 -1.97
N ALA A 111 9.67 -3.70 -3.19
CA ALA A 111 8.48 -2.87 -3.47
C ALA A 111 7.18 -3.60 -3.08
N LYS A 112 7.06 -4.89 -3.40
CA LYS A 112 5.91 -5.72 -2.99
C LYS A 112 5.83 -5.87 -1.47
N GLN A 113 6.96 -6.08 -0.78
CA GLN A 113 6.99 -6.17 0.68
C GLN A 113 6.57 -4.87 1.36
N ILE A 114 7.06 -3.72 0.88
CA ILE A 114 6.65 -2.40 1.39
C ILE A 114 5.13 -2.22 1.25
N LYS A 115 4.57 -2.54 0.08
CA LYS A 115 3.12 -2.45 -0.14
C LYS A 115 2.33 -3.33 0.84
N THR A 116 2.79 -4.54 1.10
CA THR A 116 2.14 -5.46 2.05
C THR A 116 2.20 -4.91 3.47
N LEU A 117 3.38 -4.49 3.94
CA LEU A 117 3.58 -3.94 5.29
C LEU A 117 2.84 -2.62 5.50
N ALA A 118 2.67 -1.81 4.46
CA ALA A 118 1.96 -0.54 4.54
C ALA A 118 0.42 -0.71 4.59
N ARG A 119 -0.09 -1.88 4.18
CA ARG A 119 -1.53 -2.19 4.19
C ARG A 119 -2.01 -2.77 5.53
N THR A 120 -1.10 -3.34 6.29
CA THR A 120 -1.35 -3.98 7.59
C THR A 120 -1.28 -2.99 8.75
#